data_AF-A0A9N9FWZ0-F1
#
_entry.id   AF-A0A9N9FWZ0-F1
#
_cell.length_a   1.000
_cell.length_b   1.000
_cell.length_c   1.000
_cell.angle_alpha   90.00
_cell.angle_beta   90.00
_cell.angle_gamma   90.00
#
_symmetry.space_group_name_H-M   'P 1'
#
loop_
_entity.id
_entity.type
_entity.pdbx_description
1 polymer ?
#
loop_
_entity_poly.entity_id
_entity_poly.type
_entity_poly.pdbx_seq_one_letter_code
_entity_poly.pdbx_strand_id
1 'polypeptide(L)'
;MCFLITDESKEHMKRKWNRLTSSKWTKLFAIILWIQFVLVMIFQLRILKRNDELYNNSRFKHLYECDKEARNQDPRSSDYLFVFSLIQSSIFMILQFYLIYFGVNAIFHEHIIQIITLAGLNVGSAIYTVVQLLEVKFRVDRIQKQKKCEITQELINNDNSLTKGFSMDLFKVDLPQIVVLSIFSIITIFITYRLYLQFGWSIYKKIGGDFKIQTSVFLVIAMVTLIYAVIVVTNFDRGLQEIIENYKNRMKQRPTNINGPTMNVTTLNIPSAQSIHTLSSSTSHPFPVTSLSNDKISYVSDESKGESRWTIDD
;
A
#
# COMPACT_ATOMS: atom_id res chain seq x y z
N MET A 1 -26.56 -11.48 27.48
CA MET A 1 -25.43 -11.71 28.41
C MET A 1 -24.89 -10.34 28.81
N CYS A 2 -25.47 -9.71 29.84
CA CYS A 2 -25.00 -8.42 30.35
C CYS A 2 -23.75 -8.68 31.18
N PHE A 3 -22.60 -8.22 30.72
CA PHE A 3 -21.37 -8.16 31.52
C PHE A 3 -21.62 -7.18 32.68
N LEU A 4 -22.02 -7.71 33.84
CA LEU A 4 -22.08 -6.95 35.09
C LEU A 4 -20.65 -6.60 35.47
N ILE A 5 -20.22 -5.40 35.06
CA ILE A 5 -19.01 -4.75 35.53
C ILE A 5 -19.17 -4.55 37.04
N THR A 6 -18.48 -5.36 37.84
CA THR A 6 -18.49 -5.31 39.30
C THR A 6 -18.09 -3.92 39.81
N ASP A 7 -18.66 -3.47 40.93
CA ASP A 7 -18.38 -2.11 41.43
C ASP A 7 -16.91 -1.91 41.83
N GLU A 8 -16.19 -2.97 42.21
CA GLU A 8 -14.74 -2.94 42.39
C GLU A 8 -13.97 -2.63 41.10
N SER A 9 -14.43 -3.17 39.96
CA SER A 9 -13.85 -2.90 38.64
C SER A 9 -14.03 -1.42 38.26
N LYS A 10 -15.20 -0.84 38.54
CA LYS A 10 -15.47 0.59 38.31
C LYS A 10 -14.61 1.49 39.20
N GLU A 11 -14.49 1.17 40.48
CA GLU A 11 -13.63 1.86 41.45
C GLU A 11 -12.15 1.84 41.02
N HIS A 12 -11.67 0.69 40.55
CA HIS A 12 -10.30 0.54 40.06
C HIS A 12 -10.06 1.32 38.76
N MET A 13 -11.01 1.26 37.83
CA MET A 13 -11.00 2.07 36.59
C MET A 13 -11.01 3.57 36.89
N LYS A 14 -11.84 4.03 37.83
CA LYS A 14 -11.96 5.45 38.22
C LYS A 14 -10.65 5.96 38.84
N ARG A 15 -10.00 5.16 39.69
CA ARG A 15 -8.67 5.50 40.25
C ARG A 15 -7.59 5.57 39.16
N LYS A 16 -7.57 4.63 38.21
CA LYS A 16 -6.66 4.68 37.05
C LYS A 16 -6.93 5.90 36.16
N TRP A 17 -8.20 6.23 35.93
CA TRP A 17 -8.62 7.38 35.13
C TRP A 17 -8.23 8.72 35.77
N ASN A 18 -8.41 8.87 37.09
CA ASN A 18 -8.00 10.07 37.83
C ASN A 18 -6.48 10.28 37.79
N ARG A 19 -5.68 9.21 37.77
CA ARG A 19 -4.23 9.31 37.54
C ARG A 19 -3.92 9.75 36.11
N LEU A 20 -4.61 9.18 35.12
CA LEU A 20 -4.44 9.52 33.70
C LEU A 20 -4.77 10.99 33.40
N THR A 21 -5.73 11.54 34.13
CA THR A 21 -6.18 12.93 34.03
C THR A 21 -5.45 13.90 34.96
N SER A 22 -4.47 13.45 35.74
CA SER A 22 -3.78 14.31 36.71
C SER A 22 -2.84 15.32 36.02
N SER A 23 -2.05 14.88 35.03
CA SER A 23 -1.14 15.77 34.31
C SER A 23 -1.80 16.42 33.09
N LYS A 24 -1.55 17.72 32.90
CA LYS A 24 -1.95 18.44 31.68
C LYS A 24 -1.35 17.79 30.42
N TRP A 25 -0.12 17.26 30.53
CA TRP A 25 0.59 16.65 29.41
C TRP A 25 0.05 15.26 29.05
N THR A 26 -0.34 14.44 30.03
CA THR A 26 -0.93 13.11 29.76
C THR A 26 -2.32 13.23 29.14
N LYS A 27 -3.12 14.22 29.59
CA LYS A 27 -4.40 14.57 28.96
C LYS A 27 -4.21 14.97 27.51
N LEU A 28 -3.30 15.90 27.24
CA LEU A 28 -3.03 16.40 25.89
C LEU A 28 -2.57 15.27 24.96
N PHE A 29 -1.67 14.41 25.45
CA PHE A 29 -1.18 13.25 24.72
C PHE A 29 -2.30 12.26 24.36
N ALA A 30 -3.15 11.89 25.33
CA ALA A 30 -4.26 10.98 25.08
C ALA A 30 -5.26 11.56 24.07
N ILE A 31 -5.58 12.86 24.18
CA ILE A 31 -6.46 13.55 23.23
C ILE A 31 -5.86 13.51 21.81
N ILE A 32 -4.57 13.79 21.69
CA ILE A 32 -3.88 13.80 20.39
C ILE A 32 -3.86 12.41 19.75
N LEU A 33 -3.62 11.35 20.52
CA LEU A 33 -3.68 9.98 20.00
C LEU A 33 -5.05 9.64 19.41
N TRP A 34 -6.13 10.01 20.12
CA TRP A 34 -7.49 9.79 19.63
C TRP A 34 -7.81 10.61 18.38
N ILE A 35 -7.45 11.90 18.36
CA ILE A 35 -7.67 12.76 17.19
C ILE A 35 -6.87 12.24 15.98
N GLN A 36 -5.59 11.91 16.18
CA GLN A 36 -4.73 11.36 15.13
C GLN A 36 -5.35 10.09 14.55
N PHE A 37 -5.78 9.15 15.41
CA PHE A 37 -6.42 7.91 14.98
C PHE A 37 -7.65 8.15 14.11
N VAL A 38 -8.58 9.00 14.54
CA VAL A 38 -9.81 9.29 13.78
C VAL A 38 -9.48 9.88 12.42
N LEU A 39 -8.55 10.84 12.36
CA LEU A 39 -8.13 11.45 11.09
C LEU A 39 -7.46 10.43 10.16
N VAL A 40 -6.56 9.59 10.69
CA VAL A 40 -5.90 8.56 9.89
C VAL A 40 -6.90 7.53 9.36
N MET A 41 -7.89 7.12 10.15
CA MET A 41 -8.94 6.22 9.69
C MET A 41 -9.72 6.83 8.53
N ILE A 42 -10.12 8.11 8.62
CA ILE A 42 -10.81 8.82 7.55
C ILE A 42 -9.95 8.86 6.28
N PHE A 43 -8.65 9.18 6.40
CA PHE A 43 -7.76 9.23 5.24
C PHE A 43 -7.52 7.85 4.61
N GLN A 44 -7.33 6.80 5.41
CA GLN A 44 -7.15 5.44 4.89
C GLN A 44 -8.39 4.94 4.14
N LEU A 45 -9.60 5.26 4.62
CA LEU A 45 -10.83 4.99 3.88
C LEU A 45 -10.88 5.73 2.54
N ARG A 46 -10.43 6.99 2.51
CA ARG A 46 -10.37 7.79 1.27
C ARG A 46 -9.35 7.23 0.27
N ILE A 47 -8.17 6.80 0.74
CA ILE A 47 -7.17 6.14 -0.11
C ILE A 47 -7.71 4.82 -0.65
N LEU A 48 -8.39 4.03 0.18
CA LEU A 48 -8.96 2.75 -0.23
C LEU A 48 -10.02 2.93 -1.34
N LYS A 49 -10.91 3.92 -1.18
CA LYS A 49 -11.90 4.27 -2.22
C LYS A 49 -11.23 4.67 -3.53
N ARG A 50 -10.20 5.52 -3.46
CA ARG A 50 -9.42 5.92 -4.65
C ARG A 50 -8.72 4.73 -5.29
N ASN A 51 -8.17 3.82 -4.50
CA ASN A 51 -7.55 2.58 -4.99
C ASN A 51 -8.56 1.69 -5.71
N ASP A 52 -9.76 1.54 -5.15
CA ASP A 52 -10.84 0.78 -5.77
C ASP A 52 -11.22 1.37 -7.13
N GLU A 53 -11.48 2.68 -7.18
CA GLU A 53 -11.80 3.41 -8.42
C GLU A 53 -10.68 3.30 -9.47
N LEU A 54 -9.42 3.31 -9.02
CA LEU A 54 -8.24 3.14 -9.86
C LEU A 54 -8.15 1.73 -10.45
N TYR A 55 -8.11 0.70 -9.60
CA TYR A 55 -7.84 -0.67 -10.02
C TYR A 55 -9.02 -1.35 -10.72
N ASN A 56 -10.26 -0.91 -10.44
CA ASN A 56 -11.46 -1.39 -11.14
C ASN A 56 -11.73 -0.64 -12.46
N ASN A 57 -10.93 0.38 -12.80
CA ASN A 57 -11.08 1.07 -14.06
C ASN A 57 -10.69 0.15 -15.24
N SER A 58 -11.61 -0.07 -16.18
CA SER A 58 -11.39 -0.93 -17.34
C SER A 58 -10.17 -0.52 -18.18
N ARG A 59 -9.92 0.80 -18.29
CA ARG A 59 -8.74 1.33 -19.00
C ARG A 59 -7.46 0.96 -18.27
N PHE A 60 -7.43 1.08 -16.94
CA PHE A 60 -6.26 0.73 -16.13
C PHE A 60 -5.97 -0.77 -16.21
N LYS A 61 -7.01 -1.61 -16.15
CA LYS A 61 -6.89 -3.06 -16.29
C LYS A 61 -6.26 -3.46 -17.63
N HIS A 62 -6.76 -2.91 -18.73
CA HIS A 62 -6.21 -3.16 -20.06
C HIS A 62 -4.75 -2.68 -20.19
N LEU A 63 -4.44 -1.46 -19.72
CA LEU A 63 -3.09 -0.91 -19.73
C LEU A 63 -2.11 -1.76 -18.90
N TYR A 64 -2.55 -2.30 -17.77
CA TYR A 64 -1.76 -3.16 -16.91
C TYR A 64 -1.48 -4.53 -17.53
N GLU A 65 -2.49 -5.15 -18.16
CA GLU A 65 -2.34 -6.42 -18.88
C GLU A 65 -1.34 -6.29 -20.04
N CYS A 66 -1.46 -5.23 -20.84
CA CYS A 66 -0.51 -4.96 -21.92
C CYS A 66 0.92 -4.67 -21.43
N ASP A 67 1.11 -3.94 -20.31
CA ASP A 67 2.43 -3.73 -19.70
C ASP A 67 3.07 -5.05 -19.21
N LYS A 68 2.27 -6.04 -18.80
CA LYS A 68 2.77 -7.37 -18.44
C LYS A 68 3.16 -8.20 -19.65
N GLU A 69 2.31 -8.23 -20.67
CA GLU A 69 2.58 -8.93 -21.92
C GLU A 69 3.87 -8.40 -22.57
N ALA A 70 4.03 -7.08 -22.63
CA ALA A 70 5.24 -6.44 -23.17
C ALA A 70 6.54 -6.78 -22.40
N ARG A 71 6.41 -7.33 -21.18
CA ARG A 71 7.52 -7.77 -20.32
C ARG A 71 7.68 -9.29 -20.29
N ASN A 72 6.94 -10.05 -21.09
CA ASN A 72 6.87 -11.50 -21.03
C ASN A 72 6.60 -12.02 -19.60
N GLN A 73 5.77 -11.29 -18.84
CA GLN A 73 5.38 -11.67 -17.49
C GLN A 73 3.96 -12.23 -17.50
N ASP A 74 3.74 -13.25 -16.67
CA ASP A 74 2.44 -13.88 -16.46
C ASP A 74 1.34 -12.83 -16.17
N PRO A 75 0.27 -12.74 -16.99
CA PRO A 75 -0.81 -11.77 -16.86
C PRO A 75 -1.71 -12.09 -15.66
N ARG A 76 -1.16 -12.09 -14.44
CA ARG A 76 -2.00 -12.03 -13.25
C ARG A 76 -2.82 -10.73 -13.27
N SER A 77 -4.11 -10.87 -12.98
CA SER A 77 -5.11 -9.79 -12.99
C SER A 77 -4.68 -8.53 -12.22
N SER A 78 -5.18 -7.36 -12.61
CA SER A 78 -5.07 -6.12 -11.83
C SER A 78 -5.69 -6.25 -10.43
N ASP A 79 -6.57 -7.23 -10.22
CA ASP A 79 -7.23 -7.51 -8.95
C ASP A 79 -6.22 -7.77 -7.81
N TYR A 80 -5.09 -8.42 -8.09
CA TYR A 80 -4.04 -8.64 -7.10
C TYR A 80 -3.44 -7.33 -6.57
N LEU A 81 -3.39 -6.27 -7.39
CA LEU A 81 -2.89 -4.96 -6.96
C LEU A 81 -3.87 -4.28 -6.00
N PHE A 82 -5.17 -4.41 -6.26
CA PHE A 82 -6.20 -3.91 -5.36
C PHE A 82 -6.14 -4.65 -4.02
N VAL A 83 -6.12 -5.99 -4.03
CA VAL A 83 -6.03 -6.79 -2.80
C VAL A 83 -4.77 -6.45 -2.01
N PHE A 84 -3.62 -6.33 -2.67
CA PHE A 84 -2.38 -5.92 -2.00
C PHE A 84 -2.50 -4.54 -1.34
N SER A 85 -3.06 -3.55 -2.05
CA SER A 85 -3.25 -2.21 -1.51
C SER A 85 -4.29 -2.14 -0.38
N LEU A 86 -5.32 -2.99 -0.45
CA LEU A 86 -6.29 -3.19 0.61
C LEU A 86 -5.63 -3.76 1.87
N ILE A 87 -4.79 -4.79 1.72
CA ILE A 87 -4.06 -5.39 2.84
C ILE A 87 -3.13 -4.35 3.49
N GLN A 88 -2.35 -3.61 2.70
CA GLN A 88 -1.48 -2.54 3.19
C GLN A 88 -2.25 -1.50 4.02
N SER A 89 -3.37 -1.01 3.48
CA SER A 89 -4.22 -0.01 4.16
C SER A 89 -4.86 -0.59 5.43
N SER A 90 -5.24 -1.87 5.41
CA SER A 90 -5.83 -2.58 6.55
C SER A 90 -4.83 -2.79 7.68
N ILE A 91 -3.62 -3.23 7.38
CA ILE A 91 -2.54 -3.36 8.35
C ILE A 91 -2.25 -2.02 9.01
N PHE A 92 -2.23 -0.94 8.22
CA PHE A 92 -2.02 0.39 8.77
C PHE A 92 -3.15 0.85 9.69
N MET A 93 -4.42 0.58 9.35
CA MET A 93 -5.55 0.85 10.25
C MET A 93 -5.41 0.08 11.57
N ILE A 94 -5.07 -1.21 11.51
CA ILE A 94 -4.84 -2.05 12.70
C ILE A 94 -3.67 -1.49 13.53
N LEU A 95 -2.59 -1.05 12.88
CA LEU A 95 -1.46 -0.41 13.55
C LEU A 95 -1.92 0.84 14.33
N GLN A 96 -2.81 1.67 13.79
CA GLN A 96 -3.31 2.85 14.51
C GLN A 96 -4.15 2.49 15.75
N PHE A 97 -4.97 1.45 15.67
CA PHE A 97 -5.66 0.92 16.86
C PHE A 97 -4.67 0.43 17.91
N TYR A 98 -3.63 -0.29 17.48
CA TYR A 98 -2.57 -0.74 18.37
C TYR A 98 -1.84 0.45 19.02
N LEU A 99 -1.59 1.55 18.29
CA LEU A 99 -0.94 2.74 18.84
C LEU A 99 -1.78 3.43 19.93
N ILE A 100 -3.12 3.47 19.81
CA ILE A 100 -3.98 3.95 20.91
C ILE A 100 -3.83 3.04 22.13
N TYR A 101 -4.02 1.72 21.93
CA TYR A 101 -3.96 0.75 23.02
C TYR A 101 -2.60 0.82 23.74
N PHE A 102 -1.53 0.82 22.97
CA PHE A 102 -0.17 0.88 23.44
C PHE A 102 0.13 2.20 24.16
N GLY A 103 -0.33 3.33 23.61
CA GLY A 103 -0.18 4.66 24.22
C GLY A 103 -0.93 4.78 25.56
N VAL A 104 -2.17 4.30 25.64
CA VAL A 104 -2.95 4.30 26.88
C VAL A 104 -2.31 3.39 27.93
N ASN A 105 -1.86 2.20 27.53
CA ASN A 105 -1.15 1.28 28.42
C ASN A 105 0.15 1.88 28.96
N ALA A 106 0.90 2.58 28.11
CA ALA A 106 2.14 3.27 28.48
C ALA A 106 1.92 4.35 29.54
N ILE A 107 0.83 5.12 29.42
CA ILE A 107 0.46 6.14 30.40
C ILE A 107 0.05 5.50 31.73
N PHE A 108 -0.76 4.44 31.71
CA PHE A 108 -1.25 3.80 32.93
C PHE A 108 -0.14 3.21 33.80
N HIS A 109 0.88 2.67 33.17
CA HIS A 109 1.99 2.01 33.88
C HIS A 109 3.23 2.92 33.99
N GLU A 110 3.13 4.18 33.54
CA GLU A 110 4.25 5.13 33.52
C GLU A 110 5.50 4.57 32.81
N HIS A 111 5.29 3.72 31.80
CA HIS A 111 6.36 3.06 31.06
C HIS A 111 6.96 4.01 30.02
N ILE A 112 8.03 4.73 30.41
CA ILE A 112 8.72 5.69 29.54
C ILE A 112 9.14 5.07 28.20
N ILE A 113 9.66 3.83 28.21
CA ILE A 113 10.12 3.15 27.00
C ILE A 113 8.99 3.05 25.98
N GLN A 114 7.79 2.67 26.43
CA GLN A 114 6.63 2.54 25.57
C GLN A 114 6.22 3.89 24.95
N ILE A 115 6.36 4.99 25.69
CA ILE A 115 6.07 6.35 25.18
C ILE A 115 7.09 6.77 24.11
N ILE A 116 8.38 6.47 24.31
CA ILE A 116 9.44 6.72 23.31
C ILE A 116 9.19 5.87 22.06
N THR A 117 8.89 4.59 22.23
CA THR A 117 8.54 3.69 21.12
C THR A 117 7.32 4.21 20.36
N LEU A 118 6.30 4.74 21.04
CA LEU A 118 5.13 5.33 20.39
C LEU A 118 5.51 6.54 19.52
N ALA A 119 6.40 7.41 20.00
CA ALA A 119 6.90 8.53 19.20
C ALA A 119 7.65 8.04 17.95
N GLY A 120 8.50 7.02 18.09
CA GLY A 120 9.19 6.38 16.98
C GLY A 120 8.23 5.77 15.95
N LEU A 121 7.19 5.07 16.40
CA LEU A 121 6.16 4.50 15.52
C LEU A 121 5.31 5.57 14.82
N ASN A 122 5.08 6.73 15.43
CA ASN A 122 4.42 7.87 14.78
C ASN A 122 5.29 8.47 13.66
N VAL A 123 6.61 8.57 13.86
CA VAL A 123 7.54 8.95 12.78
C VAL A 123 7.56 7.92 11.67
N GLY A 124 7.67 6.63 12.01
CA GLY A 124 7.60 5.53 11.05
C GLY A 124 6.31 5.54 10.26
N SER A 125 5.17 5.85 10.90
CA SER A 125 3.88 5.99 10.26
C SER A 125 3.86 7.14 9.25
N ALA A 126 4.45 8.29 9.58
CA ALA A 126 4.59 9.41 8.63
C ALA A 126 5.42 9.01 7.40
N ILE A 127 6.56 8.35 7.60
CA ILE A 127 7.41 7.85 6.51
C ILE A 127 6.64 6.84 5.64
N TYR A 128 5.91 5.92 6.28
CA TYR A 128 5.11 4.92 5.59
C TYR A 128 4.08 5.55 4.63
N THR A 129 3.43 6.65 5.02
CA THR A 129 2.48 7.33 4.12
C THR A 129 3.14 7.91 2.86
N VAL A 130 4.42 8.30 2.94
CA VAL A 130 5.19 8.74 1.77
C VAL A 130 5.49 7.55 0.85
N VAL A 131 5.90 6.41 1.43
CA VAL A 131 6.15 5.18 0.67
C VAL A 131 4.88 4.73 -0.05
N GLN A 132 3.73 4.74 0.62
CA GLN A 132 2.43 4.39 0.05
C GLN A 132 2.09 5.24 -1.19
N LEU A 133 2.36 6.55 -1.15
CA LEU A 133 2.19 7.44 -2.31
C LEU A 133 3.16 7.12 -3.45
N LEU A 134 4.44 6.92 -3.13
CA LEU A 134 5.48 6.65 -4.13
C LEU A 134 5.22 5.34 -4.88
N GLU A 135 4.76 4.29 -4.19
CA GLU A 135 4.44 3.01 -4.81
C GLU A 135 3.36 3.14 -5.89
N VAL A 136 2.27 3.85 -5.58
CA VAL A 136 1.16 4.03 -6.54
C VAL A 136 1.60 4.93 -7.69
N LYS A 137 2.30 6.03 -7.40
CA LYS A 137 2.81 6.94 -8.44
C LYS A 137 3.75 6.24 -9.40
N PHE A 138 4.76 5.53 -8.90
CA PHE A 138 5.71 4.82 -9.76
C PHE A 138 5.05 3.71 -10.58
N ARG A 139 3.98 3.10 -10.07
CA ARG A 139 3.20 2.12 -10.82
C ARG A 139 2.44 2.77 -11.98
N VAL A 140 1.72 3.86 -11.71
CA VAL A 140 0.96 4.60 -12.73
C VAL A 140 1.90 5.20 -13.78
N ASP A 141 2.97 5.87 -13.37
CA ASP A 141 3.96 6.48 -14.28
C ASP A 141 4.62 5.44 -15.20
N ARG A 142 4.85 4.22 -14.69
CA ARG A 142 5.42 3.11 -15.46
C ARG A 142 4.47 2.65 -16.55
N ILE A 143 3.21 2.41 -16.19
CA ILE A 143 2.17 1.94 -17.11
C ILE A 143 1.92 2.98 -18.21
N GLN A 144 1.88 4.27 -17.85
CA GLN A 144 1.67 5.36 -18.82
C GLN A 144 2.82 5.52 -19.82
N LYS A 145 4.06 5.23 -19.44
CA LYS A 145 5.24 5.38 -20.32
C LYS A 145 5.41 4.25 -21.33
N GLN A 146 4.57 3.22 -21.27
CA GLN A 146 4.70 2.04 -22.12
C GLN A 146 4.16 2.30 -23.53
N LYS A 147 5.07 2.50 -24.49
CA LYS A 147 4.77 2.82 -25.90
C LYS A 147 4.36 1.62 -26.75
N LYS A 148 4.49 0.39 -26.24
CA LYS A 148 4.22 -0.84 -27.00
C LYS A 148 2.73 -1.22 -27.06
N CYS A 149 1.88 -0.51 -26.34
CA CYS A 149 0.44 -0.75 -26.33
C CYS A 149 -0.19 0.19 -27.37
N GLU A 150 -0.70 -0.33 -28.48
CA GLU A 150 -1.32 0.48 -29.55
C GLU A 150 -2.50 1.33 -29.03
N ILE A 151 -3.25 0.80 -28.06
CA ILE A 151 -4.32 1.52 -27.34
C ILE A 151 -3.80 2.79 -26.65
N THR A 152 -2.55 2.78 -26.18
CA THR A 152 -1.91 3.94 -25.56
C THR A 152 -1.68 5.06 -26.56
N GLN A 153 -1.48 4.76 -27.84
CA GLN A 153 -1.26 5.77 -28.88
C GLN A 153 -2.57 6.46 -29.30
N GLU A 154 -3.67 5.72 -29.43
CA GLU A 154 -4.97 6.29 -29.81
C GLU A 154 -5.61 7.10 -28.66
N LEU A 155 -5.49 6.65 -27.41
CA LEU A 155 -5.99 7.37 -26.24
C LEU A 155 -5.14 8.60 -25.86
N ILE A 156 -3.80 8.54 -26.00
CA ILE A 156 -2.93 9.70 -25.72
C ILE A 156 -3.08 10.77 -26.79
N ASN A 157 -3.23 10.39 -28.07
CA ASN A 157 -3.34 11.35 -29.16
C ASN A 157 -4.69 12.09 -29.16
N ASN A 158 -5.76 11.46 -28.66
CA ASN A 158 -7.10 12.06 -28.60
C ASN A 158 -7.42 12.76 -27.26
N ASP A 159 -6.73 12.44 -26.16
CA ASP A 159 -7.12 12.94 -24.85
C ASP A 159 -5.92 13.35 -23.96
N ASN A 160 -5.51 14.62 -24.10
CA ASN A 160 -4.52 15.27 -23.23
C ASN A 160 -4.95 15.34 -21.75
N SER A 161 -6.21 15.02 -21.43
CA SER A 161 -6.71 14.97 -20.05
C SER A 161 -6.32 13.68 -19.32
N LEU A 162 -5.98 12.60 -20.05
CA LEU A 162 -5.73 11.27 -19.49
C LEU A 162 -4.46 11.23 -18.62
N THR A 163 -3.39 11.88 -19.09
CA THR A 163 -2.10 11.99 -18.38
C THR A 163 -2.18 12.96 -17.19
N LYS A 164 -3.06 13.95 -17.29
CA LYS A 164 -3.23 15.01 -16.30
C LYS A 164 -4.19 14.63 -15.18
N GLY A 165 -5.27 13.90 -15.48
CA GLY A 165 -6.27 13.48 -14.51
C GLY A 165 -5.72 12.48 -13.50
N PHE A 166 -5.01 11.45 -13.98
CA PHE A 166 -4.48 10.41 -13.10
C PHE A 166 -3.48 10.94 -12.08
N SER A 167 -2.58 11.83 -12.50
CA SER A 167 -1.51 12.34 -11.65
C SER A 167 -1.97 13.42 -10.67
N MET A 168 -2.83 14.35 -11.10
CA MET A 168 -3.34 15.42 -10.23
C MET A 168 -4.28 14.89 -9.14
N ASP A 169 -5.11 13.90 -9.46
CA ASP A 169 -6.05 13.36 -8.47
C ASP A 169 -5.35 12.52 -7.40
N LEU A 170 -4.28 11.78 -7.76
CA LEU A 170 -3.44 11.05 -6.81
C LEU A 170 -2.84 11.99 -5.74
N PHE A 171 -2.18 13.08 -6.16
CA PHE A 171 -1.57 14.00 -5.20
C PHE A 171 -2.61 14.70 -4.32
N LYS A 172 -3.79 15.07 -4.86
CA LYS A 172 -4.84 15.75 -4.10
C LYS A 172 -5.49 14.86 -3.03
N VAL A 173 -5.45 13.54 -3.21
CA VAL A 173 -6.01 12.57 -2.26
C VAL A 173 -5.02 12.22 -1.15
N ASP A 174 -3.77 11.97 -1.48
CA ASP A 174 -2.79 11.41 -0.55
C ASP A 174 -1.96 12.49 0.18
N LEU A 175 -1.75 13.66 -0.42
CA LEU A 175 -0.96 14.74 0.19
C LEU A 175 -1.51 15.22 1.55
N PRO A 176 -2.84 15.40 1.73
CA PRO A 176 -3.38 15.80 3.03
C PRO A 176 -3.01 14.83 4.17
N GLN A 177 -3.00 13.52 3.90
CA GLN A 177 -2.65 12.52 4.91
C GLN A 177 -1.19 12.65 5.34
N ILE A 178 -0.28 12.81 4.39
CA ILE A 178 1.16 12.94 4.67
C ILE A 178 1.42 14.19 5.53
N VAL A 179 0.81 15.32 5.17
CA VAL A 179 0.98 16.60 5.88
C VAL A 179 0.44 16.48 7.31
N VAL A 180 -0.78 15.96 7.47
CA VAL A 180 -1.41 15.82 8.78
C VAL A 180 -0.60 14.89 9.68
N LEU A 181 -0.17 13.73 9.19
CA LEU A 181 0.56 12.76 10.00
C LEU A 181 1.96 13.25 10.37
N SER A 182 2.61 14.03 9.49
CA SER A 182 3.90 14.67 9.78
C SER A 182 3.77 15.70 10.91
N ILE A 183 2.71 16.52 10.89
CA ILE A 183 2.44 17.49 11.97
C ILE A 183 2.19 16.76 13.30
N PHE A 184 1.33 15.72 13.30
CA PHE A 184 1.08 14.94 14.50
C PHE A 184 2.32 14.23 15.03
N SER A 185 3.21 13.77 14.15
CA SER A 185 4.48 13.17 14.54
C SER A 185 5.36 14.17 15.29
N ILE A 186 5.53 15.39 14.77
CA ILE A 186 6.31 16.45 15.44
C ILE A 186 5.70 16.82 16.80
N ILE A 187 4.38 17.00 16.85
CA ILE A 187 3.66 17.29 18.10
C ILE A 187 3.85 16.13 19.11
N THR A 188 3.76 14.89 18.65
CA THR A 188 3.96 13.71 19.51
C THR A 188 5.38 13.69 20.06
N ILE A 189 6.41 13.95 19.25
CA ILE A 189 7.80 14.04 19.72
C ILE A 189 7.93 15.08 20.83
N PHE A 190 7.36 16.27 20.63
CA PHE A 190 7.41 17.34 21.63
C PHE A 190 6.73 16.93 22.95
N ILE A 191 5.54 16.34 22.88
CA ILE A 191 4.80 15.91 24.07
C ILE A 191 5.50 14.73 24.76
N THR A 192 6.02 13.78 23.98
CA THR A 192 6.83 12.67 24.49
C THR A 192 8.06 13.18 25.23
N TYR A 193 8.73 14.23 24.74
CA TYR A 193 9.84 14.85 25.46
C TYR A 193 9.40 15.44 26.82
N ARG A 194 8.24 16.10 26.88
CA ARG A 194 7.69 16.63 28.14
C ARG A 194 7.30 15.52 29.12
N LEU A 195 6.68 14.45 28.62
CA LEU A 195 6.33 13.26 29.40
C LEU A 195 7.57 12.51 29.88
N TYR A 196 8.62 12.43 29.06
CA TYR A 196 9.91 11.85 29.42
C TYR A 196 10.53 12.56 30.62
N LEU A 197 10.56 13.90 30.62
CA LEU A 197 11.06 14.67 31.76
C LEU A 197 10.20 14.44 33.02
N GLN A 198 8.88 14.43 32.88
CA GLN A 198 7.95 14.25 34.00
C GLN A 198 8.07 12.86 34.63
N PHE A 199 8.00 11.80 33.82
CA PHE A 199 8.10 10.43 34.30
C PHE A 199 9.53 10.05 34.66
N GLY A 200 10.53 10.58 33.95
CA GLY A 200 11.94 10.37 34.24
C GLY A 200 12.30 10.84 35.64
N TRP A 201 11.74 11.98 36.07
CA TRP A 201 11.93 12.47 37.43
C TRP A 201 11.18 11.64 38.49
N SER A 202 9.99 11.14 38.17
CA SER A 202 9.22 10.21 39.03
C SER A 202 9.99 8.90 39.24
N ILE A 203 10.49 8.33 38.14
CA ILE A 203 11.29 7.10 38.11
C ILE A 203 12.62 7.30 38.84
N TYR A 204 13.32 8.41 38.62
CA TYR A 204 14.55 8.74 39.34
C TYR A 204 14.37 8.72 40.86
N LYS A 205 13.28 9.31 41.36
CA LYS A 205 12.97 9.30 42.80
C LYS A 205 12.57 7.93 43.33
N LYS A 206 11.88 7.13 42.51
CA LYS A 206 11.42 5.78 42.88
C LYS A 206 12.55 4.75 42.87
N ILE A 207 13.58 4.99 42.05
CA ILE A 207 14.70 4.08 41.80
C ILE A 207 15.96 4.46 42.60
N GLY A 208 15.90 5.47 43.46
CA GLY A 208 16.97 5.79 44.41
C GLY A 208 17.39 4.66 45.38
N GLY A 209 16.91 3.41 45.20
CA GLY A 209 17.32 2.22 45.94
C GLY A 209 17.95 1.07 45.12
N ASP A 210 17.70 0.90 43.81
CA ASP A 210 18.40 -0.17 43.04
C ASP A 210 18.35 0.00 41.50
N PHE A 211 19.50 0.33 40.90
CA PHE A 211 19.72 0.61 39.48
C PHE A 211 19.86 -0.65 38.61
N LYS A 212 20.15 -1.81 39.21
CA LYS A 212 20.52 -3.03 38.46
C LYS A 212 19.33 -3.70 37.76
N ILE A 213 18.16 -3.75 38.41
CA ILE A 213 16.96 -4.41 37.87
C ILE A 213 16.37 -3.60 36.71
N GLN A 214 16.42 -2.27 36.79
CA GLN A 214 15.95 -1.37 35.73
C GLN A 214 16.78 -1.53 34.45
N THR A 215 18.10 -1.60 34.59
CA THR A 215 19.02 -1.72 33.45
C THR A 215 18.79 -3.03 32.70
N SER A 216 18.57 -4.14 33.40
CA SER A 216 18.31 -5.44 32.77
C SER A 216 16.99 -5.49 32.01
N VAL A 217 15.89 -4.98 32.61
CA VAL A 217 14.58 -4.95 31.92
C VAL A 217 14.60 -3.99 30.73
N PHE A 218 15.30 -2.85 30.87
CA PHE A 218 15.47 -1.89 29.77
C PHE A 218 16.29 -2.50 28.63
N LEU A 219 17.38 -3.20 28.94
CA LEU A 219 18.19 -3.91 27.94
C LEU A 219 17.38 -4.96 27.21
N VAL A 220 16.57 -5.75 27.92
CA VAL A 220 15.73 -6.79 27.30
C VAL A 220 14.68 -6.19 26.38
N ILE A 221 13.96 -5.14 26.82
CA ILE A 221 12.95 -4.49 25.96
C ILE A 221 13.62 -3.81 24.77
N ALA A 222 14.76 -3.13 24.96
CA ALA A 222 15.53 -2.52 23.88
C ALA A 222 16.05 -3.57 22.89
N MET A 223 16.56 -4.71 23.37
CA MET A 223 17.00 -5.84 22.54
C MET A 223 15.84 -6.44 21.73
N VAL A 224 14.69 -6.68 22.36
CA VAL A 224 13.51 -7.22 21.65
C VAL A 224 13.03 -6.23 20.59
N THR A 225 13.01 -4.94 20.90
CA THR A 225 12.61 -3.89 19.94
C THR A 225 13.63 -3.77 18.81
N LEU A 226 14.92 -3.91 19.10
CA LEU A 226 16.01 -3.89 18.12
C LEU A 226 15.96 -5.13 17.22
N ILE A 227 15.71 -6.32 17.78
CA ILE A 227 15.50 -7.56 17.02
C ILE A 227 14.30 -7.39 16.09
N TYR A 228 13.18 -6.86 16.59
CA TYR A 228 12.00 -6.60 15.76
C TYR A 228 12.30 -5.59 14.65
N ALA A 229 13.02 -4.51 14.96
CA ALA A 229 13.45 -3.52 13.98
C ALA A 229 14.39 -4.13 12.93
N VAL A 230 15.34 -4.98 13.33
CA VAL A 230 16.22 -5.71 12.41
C VAL A 230 15.43 -6.66 11.53
N ILE A 231 14.46 -7.41 12.08
CA ILE A 231 13.56 -8.26 11.29
C ILE A 231 12.79 -7.41 10.27
N VAL A 232 12.22 -6.27 10.67
CA VAL A 232 11.49 -5.39 9.76
C VAL A 232 12.42 -4.83 8.67
N VAL A 233 13.61 -4.34 9.04
CA VAL A 233 14.58 -3.76 8.07
C VAL A 233 15.12 -4.83 7.14
N THR A 234 15.46 -6.02 7.62
CA THR A 234 15.97 -7.12 6.78
C THR A 234 14.89 -7.68 5.85
N ASN A 235 13.63 -7.75 6.30
CA ASN A 235 12.51 -8.09 5.42
C ASN A 235 12.23 -6.98 4.40
N PHE A 236 12.37 -5.71 4.80
CA PHE A 236 12.19 -4.56 3.91
C PHE A 236 13.30 -4.46 2.86
N ASP A 237 14.55 -4.72 3.25
CA ASP A 237 15.72 -4.67 2.38
C ASP A 237 15.68 -5.79 1.33
N ARG A 238 15.19 -6.99 1.69
CA ARG A 238 14.91 -8.05 0.69
C ARG A 238 13.86 -7.62 -0.34
N GLY A 239 12.79 -6.95 0.11
CA GLY A 239 11.78 -6.38 -0.79
C GLY A 239 12.32 -5.27 -1.70
N LEU A 240 13.26 -4.45 -1.20
CA LEU A 240 13.88 -3.36 -1.96
C LEU A 240 14.97 -3.87 -2.93
N GLN A 241 15.79 -4.83 -2.50
CA GLN A 241 16.82 -5.45 -3.32
C GLN A 241 16.20 -6.18 -4.51
N GLU A 242 15.08 -6.88 -4.32
CA GLU A 242 14.34 -7.49 -5.42
C GLU A 242 13.89 -6.44 -6.46
N ILE A 243 13.51 -5.24 -6.02
CA ILE A 243 13.15 -4.12 -6.91
C ILE A 243 14.39 -3.56 -7.63
N ILE A 244 15.51 -3.39 -6.94
CA ILE A 244 16.77 -2.85 -7.48
C ILE A 244 17.41 -3.82 -8.47
N GLU A 245 17.43 -5.11 -8.17
CA GLU A 245 18.01 -6.14 -9.03
C GLU A 245 17.15 -6.35 -10.29
N ASN A 246 15.82 -6.32 -10.14
CA ASN A 246 14.92 -6.27 -11.28
C ASN A 246 15.16 -5.02 -12.15
N TYR A 247 15.51 -3.88 -11.57
CA TYR A 247 15.85 -2.66 -12.32
C TYR A 247 17.18 -2.79 -13.07
N LYS A 248 18.21 -3.36 -12.42
CA LYS A 248 19.54 -3.57 -12.99
C LYS A 248 19.51 -4.57 -14.16
N ASN A 249 18.76 -5.65 -14.02
CA ASN A 249 18.61 -6.67 -15.07
C ASN A 249 17.88 -6.11 -16.31
N ARG A 250 16.93 -5.19 -16.12
CA ARG A 250 16.25 -4.48 -17.23
C ARG A 250 17.15 -3.49 -17.95
N MET A 251 18.10 -2.86 -17.26
CA MET A 251 19.10 -1.96 -17.88
C MET A 251 20.14 -2.74 -18.69
N LYS A 252 20.51 -3.95 -18.25
CA LYS A 252 21.49 -4.81 -18.93
C LYS A 252 20.96 -5.46 -20.22
N GLN A 253 19.63 -5.55 -20.38
CA GLN A 253 18.96 -6.14 -21.56
C GLN A 253 18.66 -5.13 -22.69
N ARG A 254 19.37 -4.01 -22.82
CA ARG A 254 19.34 -3.23 -24.08
C ARG A 254 20.26 -3.90 -25.11
N PRO A 255 19.76 -4.58 -26.15
CA PRO A 255 20.59 -4.91 -27.30
C PRO A 255 20.90 -3.61 -28.05
N THR A 256 22.19 -3.28 -28.17
CA THR A 256 22.71 -2.41 -29.22
C THR A 256 22.61 -3.16 -30.54
N ASN A 257 21.44 -3.14 -31.18
CA ASN A 257 21.32 -3.55 -32.57
C ASN A 257 21.02 -2.30 -33.41
N ILE A 258 22.08 -1.60 -33.79
CA ILE A 258 22.07 -0.57 -34.82
C ILE A 258 22.36 -1.32 -36.13
N ASN A 259 21.34 -1.91 -36.72
CA ASN A 259 21.35 -2.26 -38.14
C ASN A 259 20.24 -1.43 -38.78
N GLY A 260 20.63 -0.31 -39.39
CA GLY A 260 19.73 0.54 -40.14
C GLY A 260 19.22 -0.16 -41.41
N PRO A 261 17.97 0.10 -41.84
CA PRO A 261 17.49 -0.40 -43.12
C PRO A 261 18.09 0.43 -44.26
N THR A 262 18.86 -0.23 -45.13
CA THR A 262 19.18 0.26 -46.47
C THR A 262 17.89 0.42 -47.27
N MET A 263 17.57 1.64 -47.67
CA MET A 263 16.49 1.92 -48.61
C MET A 263 16.85 1.36 -49.99
N ASN A 264 16.15 0.31 -50.43
CA ASN A 264 16.08 -0.03 -51.84
C ASN A 264 15.12 0.95 -52.52
N VAL A 265 15.69 1.91 -53.25
CA VAL A 265 14.96 2.79 -54.17
C VAL A 265 14.50 1.94 -55.35
N THR A 266 13.22 1.54 -55.35
CA THR A 266 12.56 1.08 -56.57
C THR A 266 11.93 2.27 -57.26
N THR A 267 12.38 2.52 -58.47
CA THR A 267 12.03 3.66 -59.32
C THR A 267 10.55 3.71 -59.65
N LEU A 268 9.99 4.91 -59.50
CA LEU A 268 8.70 5.34 -60.04
C LEU A 268 8.56 4.96 -61.52
N ASN A 269 7.43 4.35 -61.88
CA ASN A 269 6.94 4.35 -63.26
C ASN A 269 5.41 4.57 -63.24
N ILE A 270 4.97 5.73 -63.70
CA ILE A 270 3.58 6.15 -63.93
C ILE A 270 3.62 7.02 -65.20
N PRO A 271 2.58 7.09 -66.06
CA PRO A 271 1.64 6.07 -66.55
C PRO A 271 1.57 6.09 -68.10
N SER A 272 0.86 5.16 -68.71
CA SER A 272 0.21 5.42 -70.00
C SER A 272 -1.27 5.04 -69.94
N ALA A 273 -2.09 6.01 -70.29
CA ALA A 273 -3.53 5.98 -70.29
C ALA A 273 -4.07 5.06 -71.40
N GLN A 274 -5.11 4.29 -71.10
CA GLN A 274 -6.21 4.04 -72.05
C GLN A 274 -7.55 3.94 -71.32
N SER A 275 -8.48 4.73 -71.84
CA SER A 275 -9.90 4.86 -71.53
C SER A 275 -10.72 3.71 -72.12
N ILE A 276 -11.67 3.12 -71.38
CA ILE A 276 -12.93 2.56 -71.94
C ILE A 276 -14.09 2.75 -70.94
N HIS A 277 -15.23 3.11 -71.52
CA HIS A 277 -16.54 3.49 -70.98
C HIS A 277 -17.40 2.35 -70.35
N THR A 278 -18.37 2.78 -69.51
CA THR A 278 -19.75 2.21 -69.29
C THR A 278 -19.82 0.80 -68.65
N LEU A 279 -20.84 0.35 -67.90
CA LEU A 279 -22.26 0.69 -67.72
C LEU A 279 -22.76 0.11 -66.36
N SER A 280 -23.94 0.56 -65.94
CA SER A 280 -24.77 0.32 -64.74
C SER A 280 -25.22 -1.13 -64.39
N SER A 281 -25.92 -1.20 -63.23
CA SER A 281 -26.93 -2.18 -62.74
C SER A 281 -26.38 -3.30 -61.83
N SER A 282 -26.61 -3.25 -60.51
CA SER A 282 -27.83 -3.62 -59.74
C SER A 282 -28.19 -5.11 -59.81
N THR A 283 -27.91 -5.87 -58.74
CA THR A 283 -28.88 -6.85 -58.20
C THR A 283 -28.49 -7.34 -56.81
N SER A 284 -29.51 -7.33 -55.97
CA SER A 284 -29.70 -7.97 -54.67
C SER A 284 -29.63 -9.49 -54.71
N HIS A 285 -29.14 -10.14 -53.65
CA HIS A 285 -29.88 -11.12 -52.82
C HIS A 285 -28.99 -11.76 -51.72
N PRO A 286 -29.57 -12.45 -50.71
CA PRO A 286 -29.08 -12.51 -49.34
C PRO A 286 -28.46 -13.87 -48.96
N PHE A 287 -27.96 -13.92 -47.73
CA PHE A 287 -27.52 -15.05 -46.89
C PHE A 287 -27.94 -16.47 -47.31
N PRO A 288 -27.09 -17.44 -46.93
CA PRO A 288 -27.63 -18.46 -46.04
C PRO A 288 -26.79 -18.66 -44.76
N VAL A 289 -27.56 -18.98 -43.73
CA VAL A 289 -27.20 -19.53 -42.44
C VAL A 289 -26.62 -20.92 -42.62
N THR A 290 -25.52 -21.22 -41.93
CA THR A 290 -25.17 -22.61 -41.59
C THR A 290 -24.89 -22.71 -40.10
N SER A 291 -25.65 -23.61 -39.50
CA SER A 291 -25.74 -24.00 -38.11
C SER A 291 -24.77 -25.13 -37.73
N LEU A 292 -24.67 -25.39 -36.42
CA LEU A 292 -24.07 -26.55 -35.72
C LEU A 292 -22.53 -26.59 -35.76
N SER A 293 -21.84 -26.70 -34.62
CA SER A 293 -21.86 -27.91 -33.79
C SER A 293 -21.64 -27.63 -32.31
N ASN A 294 -22.46 -28.31 -31.50
CA ASN A 294 -22.20 -28.59 -30.09
C ASN A 294 -20.89 -29.38 -29.95
N ASP A 295 -20.13 -29.11 -28.89
CA ASP A 295 -19.50 -30.20 -28.15
C ASP A 295 -19.49 -29.86 -26.65
N LYS A 296 -20.26 -30.68 -25.93
CA LYS A 296 -20.11 -30.98 -24.50
C LYS A 296 -18.82 -31.76 -24.31
N ILE A 297 -18.19 -31.60 -23.14
CA ILE A 297 -17.49 -32.62 -22.32
C ILE A 297 -16.62 -31.82 -21.34
N SER A 298 -16.43 -32.13 -20.07
CA SER A 298 -17.09 -32.93 -19.04
C SER A 298 -16.36 -32.54 -17.75
N TYR A 299 -17.09 -32.37 -16.66
CA TYR A 299 -16.51 -32.17 -15.34
C TYR A 299 -15.86 -33.48 -14.88
N VAL A 300 -14.57 -33.46 -14.56
CA VAL A 300 -13.90 -34.50 -13.79
C VAL A 300 -13.82 -34.01 -12.36
N SER A 301 -14.69 -34.56 -11.52
CA SER A 301 -14.53 -34.62 -10.09
C SER A 301 -13.48 -35.67 -9.77
N ASP A 302 -12.42 -35.30 -9.05
CA ASP A 302 -11.61 -36.26 -8.31
C ASP A 302 -11.72 -35.97 -6.82
N GLU A 303 -12.21 -37.00 -6.15
CA GLU A 303 -12.47 -37.11 -4.73
C GLU A 303 -11.41 -38.01 -4.11
N SER A 304 -11.06 -37.70 -2.85
CA SER A 304 -10.32 -38.52 -1.89
C SER A 304 -8.78 -38.48 -1.93
N LYS A 305 -8.20 -37.97 -0.84
CA LYS A 305 -7.52 -38.76 0.22
C LYS A 305 -6.54 -37.87 0.98
N GLY A 306 -6.54 -37.97 2.31
CA GLY A 306 -5.35 -37.60 3.09
C GLY A 306 -5.60 -36.93 4.43
N GLU A 307 -6.44 -37.53 5.25
CA GLU A 307 -6.51 -37.29 6.69
C GLU A 307 -5.14 -37.65 7.33
N SER A 308 -4.43 -36.69 7.92
CA SER A 308 -3.43 -36.97 8.95
C SER A 308 -3.38 -35.84 9.99
N ARG A 309 -4.26 -36.07 10.95
CA ARG A 309 -4.23 -35.64 12.35
C ARG A 309 -2.83 -35.87 12.95
N TRP A 310 -2.19 -34.80 13.44
CA TRP A 310 -1.09 -34.91 14.40
C TRP A 310 -1.58 -34.34 15.72
N THR A 311 -1.84 -35.25 16.66
CA THR A 311 -1.97 -34.98 18.09
C THR A 311 -0.60 -35.00 18.75
N ILE A 312 -0.50 -34.13 19.74
CA ILE A 312 0.48 -33.93 20.81
C ILE A 312 1.11 -35.24 21.34
N ASP A 313 2.38 -35.19 21.73
CA ASP A 313 2.89 -35.75 22.99
C ASP A 313 4.20 -35.02 23.39
N ASP A 314 4.24 -34.64 24.68
CA ASP A 314 5.31 -34.11 25.56
C ASP A 314 6.01 -32.76 25.30
#